data_AF-A0A1N7HWQ3-F1
#
_entry.id   AF-A0A1N7HWQ3-F1
#
_cell.length_a   1.000
_cell.length_b   1.000
_cell.length_c   1.000
_cell.angle_alpha   90.00
_cell.angle_beta   90.00
_cell.angle_gamma   90.00
#
_symmetry.space_group_name_H-M   'P 1'
#
loop_
_entity.id
_entity.type
_entity.pdbx_description
1 polymer ?
#
loop_
_entity_poly.entity_id
_entity_poly.type
_entity_poly.pdbx_seq_one_letter_code
_entity_poly.pdbx_strand_id
1 'polypeptide(L)'
;MTRVFPFLLIIIMLSSCKKEDDGLRDGYFWLYGAGLKDMYGEEATNAISEKWKIKWVDAGGCTTGYETLKEIADANKKTLAAITRKYGKDWEARYDKDIEEYAMKRADVMDVLIVNKLFRNKLRDYNVSFDDVNNEITALKDPGKYEVTVLNPELKYENKICFRVNVDTQSRTVDLIK
;
A
#
# COMPACT_ATOMS: atom_id res chain seq x y z
N MET A 1 -62.27 24.34 21.79
CA MET A 1 -61.73 23.11 22.41
C MET A 1 -60.65 22.54 21.50
N THR A 2 -59.43 22.52 22.03
CA THR A 2 -58.33 21.56 21.80
C THR A 2 -58.56 20.44 20.76
N ARG A 3 -57.76 20.34 19.68
CA ARG A 3 -56.42 19.66 19.60
C ARG A 3 -56.59 18.11 19.65
N VAL A 4 -55.99 17.23 18.85
CA VAL A 4 -54.69 17.15 18.16
C VAL A 4 -54.78 16.11 17.02
N PHE A 5 -54.05 16.37 15.94
CA PHE A 5 -53.63 15.49 14.85
C PHE A 5 -53.34 14.01 15.17
N PRO A 6 -53.64 13.06 14.25
CA PRO A 6 -53.00 11.76 14.20
C PRO A 6 -51.70 11.86 13.37
N PHE A 7 -50.64 12.44 13.93
CA PHE A 7 -49.33 12.54 13.28
C PHE A 7 -48.20 11.92 14.13
N LEU A 8 -48.52 10.88 14.89
CA LEU A 8 -47.59 10.24 15.85
C LEU A 8 -47.16 8.82 15.46
N LEU A 9 -47.37 8.42 14.21
CA LEU A 9 -46.97 7.08 13.71
C LEU A 9 -45.96 7.10 12.57
N ILE A 10 -45.47 8.27 12.14
CA ILE A 10 -44.46 8.41 11.06
C ILE A 10 -43.13 8.99 11.59
N ILE A 11 -42.73 8.64 12.82
CA ILE A 11 -41.42 9.07 13.38
C ILE A 11 -40.46 7.88 13.60
N ILE A 12 -40.93 6.63 13.50
CA ILE A 12 -40.10 5.45 13.83
C ILE A 12 -39.24 4.93 12.64
N MET A 13 -39.46 5.40 11.41
CA MET A 13 -38.73 4.89 10.22
C MET A 13 -37.55 5.77 9.75
N LEU A 14 -37.23 6.84 10.48
CA LEU A 14 -36.07 7.70 10.20
C LEU A 14 -34.95 7.54 11.23
N SER A 15 -34.84 6.38 11.89
CA SER A 15 -33.54 5.87 12.30
C SER A 15 -32.74 5.52 11.03
N SER A 16 -32.36 6.57 10.31
CA SER A 16 -31.27 6.58 9.36
C SER A 16 -30.18 5.72 9.98
N CYS A 17 -29.91 4.57 9.38
CA CYS A 17 -28.64 3.89 9.53
C CYS A 17 -27.56 4.89 9.13
N LYS A 18 -27.17 5.79 10.05
CA LYS A 18 -25.85 6.38 10.03
C LYS A 18 -24.97 5.16 10.21
N LYS A 19 -24.50 4.62 9.08
CA LYS A 19 -23.36 3.71 9.07
C LYS A 19 -22.30 4.48 9.86
N GLU A 20 -22.04 4.02 11.09
CA GLU A 20 -20.95 4.59 11.86
C GLU A 20 -19.70 4.51 10.98
N ASP A 21 -18.89 5.58 10.97
CA ASP A 21 -17.61 5.60 10.27
C ASP A 21 -16.78 4.41 10.78
N ASP A 22 -16.71 3.37 9.95
CA ASP A 22 -16.00 2.13 10.21
C ASP A 22 -14.53 2.23 9.77
N GLY A 23 -14.04 3.47 9.59
CA GLY A 23 -12.72 3.77 9.08
C GLY A 23 -12.61 3.69 7.56
N LEU A 24 -13.72 3.43 6.86
CA LEU A 24 -13.76 3.33 5.41
C LEU A 24 -13.89 4.72 4.77
N ARG A 25 -12.83 5.18 4.09
CA ARG A 25 -12.80 6.45 3.36
C ARG A 25 -12.33 6.19 1.94
N ASP A 26 -13.11 6.68 0.98
CA ASP A 26 -12.87 6.49 -0.47
C ASP A 26 -12.68 5.02 -0.88
N GLY A 27 -13.36 4.10 -0.19
CA GLY A 27 -13.29 2.66 -0.45
C GLY A 27 -12.12 1.93 0.21
N TYR A 28 -11.32 2.60 1.05
CA TYR A 28 -10.20 2.02 1.80
C TYR A 28 -10.42 2.13 3.30
N PHE A 29 -9.96 1.15 4.08
CA PHE A 29 -9.79 1.24 5.51
C PHE A 29 -8.50 2.00 5.82
N TRP A 30 -8.60 3.03 6.66
CA TRP A 30 -7.46 3.85 7.04
C TRP A 30 -6.99 3.42 8.43
N LEU A 31 -5.79 2.86 8.50
CA LEU A 31 -5.10 2.51 9.74
C LEU A 31 -4.00 3.54 10.02
N TYR A 32 -3.92 3.99 11.25
CA TYR A 32 -2.88 4.91 11.71
C TYR A 32 -1.77 4.12 12.38
N GLY A 33 -0.53 4.36 11.98
CA GLY A 33 0.66 3.77 12.56
C GLY A 33 1.52 4.82 13.28
N ALA A 34 2.39 4.36 14.17
CA ALA A 34 3.46 5.16 14.75
C ALA A 34 4.77 4.38 14.72
N GLY A 35 5.89 5.11 14.73
CA GLY A 35 7.24 4.56 14.74
C GLY A 35 7.98 4.78 13.42
N LEU A 36 9.25 4.38 13.40
CA LEU A 36 10.07 4.48 12.18
C LEU A 36 9.52 3.50 11.13
N LYS A 37 9.05 4.03 10.01
CA LYS A 37 8.74 3.20 8.85
C LYS A 37 10.04 2.73 8.21
N ASP A 38 10.18 1.42 8.05
CA ASP A 38 11.10 0.90 7.04
C ASP A 38 10.55 1.27 5.66
N MET A 39 11.39 1.82 4.80
CA MET A 39 11.05 2.20 3.41
C MET A 39 10.44 1.00 2.66
N TYR A 40 10.97 -0.21 2.91
CA TYR A 40 10.43 -1.45 2.32
C TYR A 40 9.04 -1.80 2.86
N GLY A 41 8.76 -1.50 4.12
CA GLY A 41 7.44 -1.68 4.71
C GLY A 41 6.40 -0.74 4.11
N GLU A 42 6.76 0.52 3.86
CA GLU A 42 5.85 1.47 3.19
C GLU A 42 5.59 1.07 1.74
N GLU A 43 6.62 0.67 1.00
CA GLU A 43 6.46 0.19 -0.38
C GLU A 43 5.56 -1.06 -0.43
N ALA A 44 5.82 -2.05 0.42
CA ALA A 44 5.04 -3.29 0.46
C ALA A 44 3.58 -3.04 0.83
N THR A 45 3.31 -2.22 1.86
CA THR A 45 1.94 -1.88 2.27
C THR A 45 1.18 -1.13 1.18
N ASN A 46 1.85 -0.24 0.43
CA ASN A 46 1.26 0.43 -0.73
C ASN A 46 0.97 -0.55 -1.86
N ALA A 47 1.90 -1.46 -2.18
CA ALA A 47 1.74 -2.44 -3.25
C ALA A 47 0.56 -3.39 -3.03
N ILE A 48 0.28 -3.78 -1.78
CA ILE A 48 -0.85 -4.68 -1.45
C ILE A 48 -2.13 -3.93 -1.10
N SER A 49 -2.10 -2.60 -1.05
CA SER A 49 -3.24 -1.76 -0.63
C SER A 49 -4.49 -1.98 -1.48
N GLU A 50 -4.34 -2.26 -2.78
CA GLU A 50 -5.47 -2.54 -3.67
C GLU A 50 -6.17 -3.87 -3.36
N LYS A 51 -5.39 -4.91 -3.01
CA LYS A 51 -5.90 -6.23 -2.63
C LYS A 51 -6.70 -6.15 -1.34
N TRP A 52 -6.16 -5.46 -0.35
CA TRP A 52 -6.72 -5.39 1.00
C TRP A 52 -7.64 -4.21 1.24
N LYS A 53 -7.62 -3.22 0.35
CA LYS A 53 -8.27 -1.92 0.56
C LYS A 53 -7.90 -1.34 1.94
N ILE A 54 -6.63 -1.48 2.34
CA ILE A 54 -6.08 -0.93 3.59
C ILE A 54 -5.01 0.09 3.21
N LYS A 55 -5.06 1.27 3.83
CA LYS A 55 -4.03 2.31 3.72
C LYS A 55 -3.48 2.61 5.10
N TRP A 56 -2.16 2.68 5.21
CA TRP A 56 -1.45 3.06 6.42
C TRP A 56 -1.08 4.55 6.39
N VAL A 57 -1.50 5.28 7.41
CA VAL A 57 -1.17 6.69 7.60
C VAL A 57 -0.19 6.83 8.74
N ASP A 58 0.85 7.63 8.53
CA ASP A 58 1.75 8.01 9.59
C ASP A 58 1.06 9.01 10.53
N ALA A 59 0.95 8.63 11.81
CA ALA A 59 0.34 9.43 12.86
C ALA A 59 1.28 9.63 14.07
N GLY A 60 2.55 9.19 13.99
CA GLY A 60 3.49 9.31 15.10
C GLY A 60 4.93 8.95 14.72
N GLY A 61 5.89 9.76 15.17
CA GLY A 61 7.31 9.58 14.86
C GLY A 61 8.03 8.48 15.69
N CYS A 62 9.35 8.40 15.53
CA CYS A 62 10.20 7.41 16.21
C CYS A 62 10.07 7.43 17.74
N THR A 63 9.89 8.63 18.31
CA THR A 63 9.61 8.84 19.73
C THR A 63 8.17 9.31 19.89
N THR A 64 7.24 8.37 19.92
CA THR A 64 5.82 8.65 20.14
C THR A 64 5.46 8.42 21.61
N GLY A 65 4.81 9.40 22.23
CA GLY A 65 4.37 9.31 23.62
C GLY A 65 3.21 8.34 23.82
N TYR A 66 3.00 7.90 25.06
CA TYR A 66 1.91 6.98 25.42
C TYR A 66 0.52 7.50 25.02
N GLU A 67 0.26 8.80 25.20
CA GLU A 67 -1.03 9.41 24.86
C GLU A 67 -1.33 9.30 23.36
N THR A 68 -0.35 9.60 22.50
CA THR A 68 -0.50 9.46 21.05
C THR A 68 -0.69 8.00 20.63
N LEU A 69 0.03 7.05 21.24
CA LEU A 69 -0.19 5.62 20.97
C LEU A 69 -1.61 5.18 21.35
N LYS A 70 -2.12 5.70 22.47
CA LYS A 70 -3.49 5.44 22.91
C LYS A 70 -4.52 6.02 21.94
N GLU A 71 -4.33 7.26 21.49
CA GLU A 71 -5.19 7.90 20.48
C GLU A 71 -5.21 7.11 19.16
N ILE A 72 -4.05 6.64 18.71
CA ILE A 72 -3.94 5.77 17.52
C ILE A 72 -4.71 4.46 17.71
N ALA A 73 -4.54 3.80 18.87
CA ALA A 73 -5.24 2.56 19.16
C ALA A 73 -6.76 2.78 19.22
N ASP A 74 -7.22 3.86 19.85
CA ASP A 74 -8.63 4.23 19.95
C ASP A 74 -9.22 4.56 18.57
N ALA A 75 -8.48 5.27 17.71
CA ALA A 75 -8.86 5.55 16.34
C ALA A 75 -8.96 4.29 15.47
N ASN A 76 -8.01 3.36 15.61
CA ASN A 76 -7.97 2.12 14.82
C ASN A 76 -9.00 1.09 15.26
N LYS A 77 -9.51 1.16 16.50
CA LYS A 77 -10.35 0.11 17.10
C LYS A 77 -11.56 -0.26 16.23
N LYS A 78 -12.30 0.73 15.72
CA LYS A 78 -13.47 0.48 14.86
C LYS A 78 -13.06 -0.05 13.48
N THR A 79 -11.99 0.49 12.91
CA THR A 79 -11.43 0.07 11.62
C THR A 79 -10.98 -1.39 11.65
N LEU A 80 -10.20 -1.79 12.66
CA LEU A 80 -9.73 -3.16 12.83
C LEU A 80 -10.89 -4.14 12.99
N ALA A 81 -11.94 -3.75 13.72
CA ALA A 81 -13.15 -4.56 13.83
C ALA A 81 -13.87 -4.70 12.47
N ALA A 82 -13.89 -3.66 11.64
CA ALA A 82 -14.47 -3.69 10.30
C ALA A 82 -13.68 -4.56 9.32
N ILE A 83 -12.35 -4.42 9.32
CA ILE A 83 -11.43 -5.28 8.57
C ILE A 83 -11.63 -6.74 8.98
N THR A 84 -11.67 -7.03 10.27
CA THR A 84 -11.90 -8.39 10.80
C THR A 84 -13.25 -8.96 10.34
N ARG A 85 -14.32 -8.14 10.34
CA ARG A 85 -15.63 -8.58 9.82
C ARG A 85 -15.59 -8.89 8.32
N LYS A 86 -14.81 -8.13 7.54
CA LYS A 86 -14.71 -8.28 6.08
C LYS A 86 -13.83 -9.45 5.66
N TYR A 87 -12.67 -9.60 6.30
CA TYR A 87 -11.63 -10.53 5.88
C TYR A 87 -11.49 -11.75 6.80
N GLY A 88 -12.20 -11.81 7.93
CA GLY A 88 -12.09 -12.90 8.91
C GLY A 88 -11.03 -12.61 10.00
N LYS A 89 -10.98 -13.46 11.03
CA LYS A 89 -10.11 -13.27 12.22
C LYS A 89 -8.61 -13.46 11.95
N ASP A 90 -8.28 -14.17 10.89
CA ASP A 90 -6.92 -14.50 10.45
C ASP A 90 -6.40 -13.54 9.37
N TRP A 91 -7.09 -12.41 9.14
CA TRP A 91 -6.73 -11.45 8.10
C TRP A 91 -5.31 -10.89 8.28
N GLU A 92 -4.93 -10.60 9.52
CA GLU A 92 -3.64 -9.98 9.85
C GLU A 92 -2.47 -10.88 9.44
N ALA A 93 -2.53 -12.17 9.81
CA ALA A 93 -1.50 -13.14 9.40
C ALA A 93 -1.38 -13.29 7.88
N ARG A 94 -2.49 -13.20 7.14
CA ARG A 94 -2.46 -13.25 5.66
C ARG A 94 -1.98 -11.94 5.04
N TYR A 95 -2.32 -10.81 5.68
CA TYR A 95 -1.85 -9.48 5.29
C TYR A 95 -0.34 -9.37 5.45
N ASP A 96 0.19 -9.79 6.60
CA ASP A 96 1.63 -9.83 6.88
C ASP A 96 2.36 -10.78 5.94
N LYS A 97 1.78 -11.95 5.67
CA LYS A 97 2.33 -12.87 4.67
C LYS A 97 2.40 -12.24 3.27
N ASP A 98 1.40 -11.47 2.86
CA ASP A 98 1.44 -10.77 1.56
C ASP A 98 2.53 -9.68 1.53
N ILE A 99 2.80 -9.00 2.66
CA ILE A 99 3.92 -8.07 2.80
C ILE A 99 5.26 -8.80 2.65
N GLU A 100 5.44 -9.90 3.38
CA GLU A 100 6.66 -10.71 3.32
C GLU A 100 6.89 -11.27 1.91
N GLU A 101 5.84 -11.80 1.27
CA GLU A 101 5.90 -12.29 -0.11
C GLU A 101 6.24 -11.18 -1.10
N TYR A 102 5.74 -9.96 -0.90
CA TYR A 102 6.14 -8.82 -1.72
C TYR A 102 7.63 -8.51 -1.54
N ALA A 103 8.10 -8.44 -0.29
CA ALA A 103 9.50 -8.16 0.01
C ALA A 103 10.45 -9.21 -0.60
N MET A 104 10.09 -10.51 -0.52
CA MET A 104 10.85 -11.59 -1.15
C MET A 104 10.90 -11.43 -2.67
N LYS A 105 9.76 -11.17 -3.33
CA LYS A 105 9.70 -10.97 -4.79
C LYS A 105 10.52 -9.76 -5.22
N ARG A 106 10.47 -8.66 -4.46
CA ARG A 106 11.31 -7.48 -4.69
C ARG A 106 12.79 -7.84 -4.59
N ALA A 107 13.19 -8.57 -3.56
CA ALA A 107 14.58 -9.01 -3.40
C ALA A 107 15.06 -9.88 -4.57
N ASP A 108 14.23 -10.84 -5.02
CA ASP A 108 14.56 -11.71 -6.17
C ASP A 108 14.76 -10.89 -7.46
N VAL A 109 13.88 -9.91 -7.72
CA VAL A 109 14.00 -9.02 -8.88
C VAL A 109 15.27 -8.18 -8.78
N MET A 110 15.53 -7.58 -7.62
CA MET A 110 16.71 -6.74 -7.40
C MET A 110 18.02 -7.54 -7.50
N ASP A 111 18.05 -8.81 -7.09
CA ASP A 111 19.19 -9.71 -7.25
C ASP A 111 19.51 -10.01 -8.73
N VAL A 112 18.50 -10.08 -9.59
CA VAL A 112 18.73 -10.20 -11.03
C VAL A 112 19.24 -8.89 -11.61
N LEU A 113 18.62 -7.76 -11.24
CA LEU A 113 18.99 -6.43 -11.75
C LEU A 113 20.41 -6.02 -11.35
N ILE A 114 20.82 -6.31 -10.11
CA ILE A 114 22.13 -5.89 -9.58
C ILE A 114 23.28 -6.54 -10.33
N VAL A 115 23.14 -7.74 -10.90
CA VAL A 115 24.23 -8.39 -11.66
C VAL A 115 24.09 -8.22 -13.17
N ASN A 116 22.95 -7.71 -13.66
CA ASN A 116 22.69 -7.61 -15.08
C ASN A 116 23.43 -6.42 -15.73
N LYS A 117 24.29 -6.70 -16.71
CA LYS A 117 25.11 -5.68 -17.41
C LYS A 117 24.26 -4.68 -18.21
N LEU A 118 23.19 -5.14 -18.86
CA LEU A 118 22.34 -4.29 -19.68
C LEU A 118 21.59 -3.27 -18.81
N PHE A 119 21.04 -3.72 -17.67
CA PHE A 119 20.40 -2.84 -16.70
C PHE A 119 21.38 -1.79 -16.14
N ARG A 120 22.55 -2.22 -15.67
CA ARG A 120 23.59 -1.31 -15.15
C ARG A 120 24.06 -0.29 -16.18
N ASN A 121 24.24 -0.72 -17.43
CA ASN A 121 24.62 0.20 -18.50
C ASN A 121 23.53 1.24 -18.74
N LYS A 122 22.25 0.84 -18.69
CA LYS A 122 21.13 1.77 -18.83
C LYS A 122 21.04 2.75 -17.67
N LEU A 123 21.21 2.31 -16.43
CA LEU A 123 21.29 3.24 -15.29
C LEU A 123 22.35 4.34 -15.51
N ARG A 124 23.53 3.96 -16.03
CA ARG A 124 24.59 4.91 -16.36
C ARG A 124 24.20 5.89 -17.47
N ASP A 125 23.46 5.44 -18.49
CA ASP A 125 22.96 6.34 -19.57
C ASP A 125 22.06 7.46 -19.00
N TYR A 126 21.40 7.22 -17.86
CA TYR A 126 20.55 8.18 -17.15
C TYR A 126 21.24 8.83 -15.94
N ASN A 127 22.54 8.57 -15.72
CA ASN A 127 23.30 9.07 -14.57
C ASN A 127 22.67 8.72 -13.20
N VAL A 128 22.07 7.52 -13.09
CA VAL A 128 21.47 7.01 -11.85
C VAL A 128 22.41 5.98 -11.23
N SER A 129 22.74 6.14 -9.95
CA SER A 129 23.45 5.09 -9.18
C SER A 129 22.50 3.94 -8.87
N PHE A 130 23.03 2.72 -8.75
CA PHE A 130 22.21 1.58 -8.32
C PHE A 130 21.69 1.76 -6.89
N ASP A 131 22.50 2.38 -6.01
CA ASP A 131 22.12 2.62 -4.61
C ASP A 131 21.00 3.65 -4.47
N ASP A 132 20.84 4.52 -5.49
CA ASP A 132 19.85 5.59 -5.54
C ASP A 132 18.68 5.23 -6.48
N VAL A 133 18.58 3.98 -6.93
CA VAL A 133 17.56 3.60 -7.91
C VAL A 133 16.18 3.61 -7.27
N ASN A 134 15.34 4.54 -7.72
CA ASN A 134 13.92 4.49 -7.44
C ASN A 134 13.23 3.64 -8.51
N ASN A 135 12.48 2.62 -8.10
CA ASN A 135 11.81 1.74 -9.03
C ASN A 135 10.44 1.27 -8.55
N GLU A 136 9.58 1.01 -9.53
CA GLU A 136 8.29 0.35 -9.33
C GLU A 136 8.36 -1.04 -9.96
N ILE A 137 7.96 -2.07 -9.21
CA ILE A 137 7.98 -3.47 -9.65
C ILE A 137 6.54 -3.96 -9.80
N THR A 138 6.16 -4.34 -11.02
CA THR A 138 4.83 -4.89 -11.33
C THR A 138 4.97 -6.35 -11.74
N ALA A 139 4.29 -7.26 -11.04
CA ALA A 139 4.23 -8.66 -11.44
C ALA A 139 3.43 -8.83 -12.74
N LEU A 140 3.98 -9.58 -13.70
CA LEU A 140 3.30 -9.92 -14.94
C LEU A 140 2.47 -11.20 -14.77
N LYS A 141 1.68 -11.54 -15.80
CA LYS A 141 0.81 -12.75 -15.78
C LYS A 141 1.61 -14.04 -15.63
N ASP A 142 2.81 -14.08 -16.20
CA ASP A 142 3.68 -15.25 -16.15
C ASP A 142 4.42 -15.29 -14.80
N PRO A 143 4.40 -16.42 -14.07
CA PRO A 143 5.14 -16.57 -12.83
C PRO A 143 6.63 -16.28 -13.00
N GLY A 144 7.20 -15.49 -12.09
CA GLY A 144 8.62 -15.11 -12.13
C GLY A 144 8.95 -13.99 -13.12
N LYS A 145 7.97 -13.42 -13.84
CA LYS A 145 8.18 -12.29 -14.73
C LYS A 145 7.63 -10.99 -14.14
N TYR A 146 8.41 -9.93 -14.29
CA TYR A 146 8.12 -8.62 -13.72
C TYR A 146 8.45 -7.51 -14.73
N GLU A 147 7.64 -6.46 -14.75
CA GLU A 147 8.02 -5.18 -15.34
C GLU A 147 8.62 -4.31 -14.22
N VAL A 148 9.80 -3.77 -14.46
CA VAL A 148 10.46 -2.82 -13.57
C VAL A 148 10.56 -1.48 -14.26
N THR A 149 9.93 -0.47 -13.68
CA THR A 149 10.00 0.91 -14.13
C THR A 149 11.02 1.65 -13.28
N VAL A 150 12.08 2.17 -13.91
CA VAL A 150 13.08 3.00 -13.23
C VAL A 150 12.65 4.45 -13.32
N LEU A 151 12.61 5.11 -12.18
CA LEU A 151 12.18 6.49 -12.02
C LEU A 151 13.37 7.37 -11.62
N ASN A 152 13.37 8.62 -12.08
CA ASN A 152 14.21 9.68 -11.53
C ASN A 152 13.30 10.78 -10.95
N PRO A 153 13.22 10.91 -9.62
CA PRO A 153 12.37 11.89 -8.96
C PRO A 153 12.84 13.34 -9.16
N GLU A 154 14.10 13.56 -9.59
CA GLU A 154 14.65 14.88 -9.91
C GLU A 154 14.15 15.41 -11.27
N LEU A 155 13.62 14.55 -12.15
CA LEU A 155 13.02 14.96 -13.41
C LEU A 155 11.63 15.57 -13.18
N LYS A 156 11.29 16.66 -13.90
CA LYS A 156 10.00 17.34 -13.78
C LYS A 156 8.83 16.37 -14.05
N TYR A 157 7.71 16.63 -13.39
CA TYR A 157 6.56 15.72 -13.19
C TYR A 157 6.05 14.97 -14.44
N GLU A 158 6.23 15.54 -15.62
CA GLU A 158 5.74 14.99 -16.89
C GLU A 158 6.62 13.87 -17.47
N ASN A 159 7.87 13.69 -17.00
CA ASN A 159 8.81 12.67 -17.50
C ASN A 159 9.70 12.07 -16.39
N LYS A 160 9.07 11.49 -15.37
CA LYS A 160 9.80 10.83 -14.27
C LYS A 160 10.36 9.45 -14.62
N ILE A 161 9.92 8.85 -15.73
CA ILE A 161 10.35 7.51 -16.14
C ILE A 161 11.65 7.63 -16.92
N CYS A 162 12.70 6.98 -16.42
CA CYS A 162 13.95 6.83 -17.16
C CYS A 162 13.79 5.76 -18.23
N PHE A 163 13.58 4.51 -17.81
CA PHE A 163 13.40 3.37 -18.70
C PHE A 163 12.64 2.25 -18.00
N ARG A 164 12.22 1.25 -18.78
CA ARG A 164 11.52 0.08 -18.29
C ARG A 164 12.22 -1.19 -18.77
N VAL A 165 12.16 -2.23 -17.96
CA VAL A 165 12.69 -3.56 -18.30
C VAL A 165 11.71 -4.65 -17.91
N ASN A 166 11.71 -5.73 -18.69
CA ASN A 166 11.18 -7.02 -18.26
C ASN A 166 12.29 -7.77 -17.53
N VAL A 167 11.96 -8.35 -16.38
CA VAL A 167 12.84 -9.20 -15.59
C VAL A 167 12.20 -10.57 -15.49
N ASP A 168 12.96 -11.61 -15.82
CA ASP A 168 12.59 -13.00 -15.55
C ASP A 168 13.51 -13.52 -14.45
N THR A 169 12.96 -13.78 -13.27
CA THR A 169 13.74 -14.25 -12.11
C THR A 169 14.13 -15.72 -12.21
N GLN A 170 13.46 -16.51 -13.04
CA GLN A 170 13.76 -17.94 -13.24
C GLN A 170 14.92 -18.12 -14.21
N SER A 171 14.89 -17.46 -15.37
CA SER A 171 15.99 -17.46 -16.32
C SER A 171 17.09 -16.44 -16.00
N ARG A 172 16.85 -15.55 -15.02
CA ARG A 172 17.73 -14.45 -14.62
C ARG A 172 18.08 -13.51 -15.79
N THR A 173 17.10 -13.24 -16.65
CA THR A 173 17.27 -12.39 -17.83
C THR A 173 16.60 -11.03 -17.64
N VAL A 174 17.13 -10.02 -18.33
CA VAL A 174 16.59 -8.65 -18.33
C VAL A 174 16.54 -8.15 -19.77
N ASP A 175 15.38 -7.67 -20.20
CA ASP A 175 15.15 -7.16 -21.53
C ASP A 175 14.58 -5.74 -21.46
N LEU A 176 15.08 -4.83 -22.30
CA LEU A 176 14.54 -3.48 -22.39
C LEU A 176 13.17 -3.49 -23.04
N ILE A 177 12.23 -2.79 -22.41
CA ILE A 177 10.94 -2.46 -23.02
C ILE A 177 11.17 -1.19 -23.84
N LYS A 178 10.82 -1.25 -25.13
CA LYS A 178 10.90 -0.11 -26.05
C LYS A 178 9.68 0.78 -25.93
#